data_AF-A0A1E7HUN1-F1
#
_entry.id   AF-A0A1E7HUN1-F1
#
_cell.length_a   1.000
_cell.length_b   1.000
_cell.length_c   1.000
_cell.angle_alpha   90.00
_cell.angle_beta   90.00
_cell.angle_gamma   90.00
#
_symmetry.space_group_name_H-M   'P 1'
#
loop_
_entity.id
_entity.type
_entity.pdbx_description
1 polymer ?
#
loop_
_entity_poly.entity_id
_entity_poly.type
_entity_poly.pdbx_seq_one_letter_code
_entity_poly.pdbx_strand_id
1 'polypeptide(L)'
;MKSRKYYISGIRAVAFVLVMTCFFGCKSKDSFVLNPDRVDETRSAIRSSVEDPARCDTMLAIVNAMEGEVTAVGSEVKELRQKIVEANRNYDTTRKELEQLYADLGVQVERVATSVKVHSLQLREQCTESEWNRIVSHKTKAFEFNY
;
A
#
# COMPACT_ATOMS: atom_id res chain seq x y z
N MET A 1 9.84 -37.15 -15.10
CA MET A 1 10.04 -35.69 -14.99
C MET A 1 8.91 -34.98 -15.75
N LYS A 2 7.86 -34.52 -15.05
CA LYS A 2 6.76 -33.75 -15.65
C LYS A 2 7.05 -32.25 -15.48
N SER A 3 7.11 -31.57 -16.62
CA SER A 3 7.32 -30.13 -16.78
C SER A 3 6.23 -29.33 -16.06
N ARG A 4 6.61 -28.55 -15.03
CA ARG A 4 5.76 -27.50 -14.43
C ARG A 4 5.93 -26.24 -15.28
N LYS A 5 5.05 -26.08 -16.26
CA LYS A 5 4.72 -24.78 -16.86
C LYS A 5 3.30 -24.43 -16.41
N TYR A 6 2.97 -23.15 -16.40
CA TYR A 6 1.71 -22.50 -15.98
C TYR A 6 1.67 -21.99 -14.53
N TYR A 7 1.20 -20.73 -14.39
CA TYR A 7 0.97 -19.91 -13.18
C TYR A 7 2.02 -18.84 -12.77
N ILE A 8 2.63 -18.12 -13.71
CA ILE A 8 3.32 -16.83 -13.41
C ILE A 8 2.50 -15.60 -13.88
N SER A 9 1.31 -15.80 -14.45
CA SER A 9 0.56 -14.71 -15.08
C SER A 9 -0.37 -13.91 -14.13
N GLY A 10 -0.61 -14.37 -12.90
CA GLY A 10 -1.52 -13.70 -11.95
C GLY A 10 -0.88 -12.71 -10.98
N ILE A 11 0.44 -12.80 -10.77
CA ILE A 11 1.16 -12.02 -9.73
C ILE A 11 1.40 -10.57 -10.17
N ARG A 12 1.38 -10.29 -11.48
CA ARG A 12 1.72 -8.96 -12.03
C ARG A 12 0.61 -7.92 -11.96
N ALA A 13 -0.66 -8.32 -11.83
CA ALA A 13 -1.78 -7.38 -11.89
C ALA A 13 -2.19 -6.81 -10.53
N VAL A 14 -1.90 -7.49 -9.42
CA VAL A 14 -2.45 -7.11 -8.10
C VAL A 14 -1.60 -6.07 -7.37
N ALA A 15 -0.27 -6.05 -7.59
CA ALA A 15 0.61 -5.07 -6.97
C ALA A 15 0.57 -3.68 -7.64
N PHE A 16 0.07 -3.57 -8.88
CA PHE A 16 0.19 -2.36 -9.69
C PHE A 16 -1.00 -1.38 -9.54
N VAL A 17 -2.15 -1.86 -9.08
CA VAL A 17 -3.38 -1.04 -8.96
C VAL A 17 -3.39 -0.18 -7.68
N LEU A 18 -2.50 -0.48 -6.73
CA LEU A 18 -2.49 0.14 -5.40
C LEU A 18 -1.93 1.58 -5.38
N VAL A 19 -1.27 2.03 -6.46
CA VAL A 19 -0.46 3.26 -6.44
C VAL A 19 -0.94 4.34 -7.40
N MET A 20 -1.74 4.02 -8.42
CA MET A 20 -1.94 4.94 -9.56
C MET A 20 -3.14 5.91 -9.46
N THR A 21 -4.11 5.70 -8.57
CA THR A 21 -5.36 6.51 -8.60
C THR A 21 -5.41 7.66 -7.58
N CYS A 22 -4.43 7.77 -6.67
CA CYS A 22 -4.41 8.82 -5.64
C CYS A 22 -3.78 10.16 -6.08
N PHE A 23 -3.33 10.27 -7.35
CA PHE A 23 -2.52 11.39 -7.82
C PHE A 23 -3.20 12.33 -8.82
N PHE A 24 -4.38 11.96 -9.34
CA PHE A 24 -5.09 12.77 -10.33
C PHE A 24 -6.54 13.00 -9.88
N GLY A 25 -6.76 14.04 -9.07
CA GLY A 25 -8.10 14.35 -8.57
C GLY A 25 -8.22 15.72 -7.93
N CYS A 26 -8.28 16.77 -8.75
CA CYS A 26 -8.73 18.10 -8.34
C CYS A 26 -10.24 18.05 -7.97
N LYS A 27 -10.62 17.51 -6.80
CA LYS A 27 -11.84 17.83 -6.02
C LYS A 27 -12.20 16.79 -4.95
N SER A 28 -11.59 15.61 -4.93
CA SER A 28 -11.91 14.64 -3.89
C SER A 28 -11.14 14.94 -2.61
N LYS A 29 -11.79 14.76 -1.45
CA LYS A 29 -11.19 14.85 -0.11
C LYS A 29 -10.26 13.65 0.16
N ASP A 30 -9.64 13.10 -0.86
CA ASP A 30 -8.88 11.85 -0.76
C ASP A 30 -7.46 12.17 -0.34
N SER A 31 -7.31 12.30 0.96
CA SER A 31 -6.01 12.15 1.62
C SER A 31 -5.55 10.70 1.45
N PHE A 32 -4.26 10.52 1.16
CA PHE A 32 -3.61 9.22 1.22
C PHE A 32 -3.68 8.72 2.68
N VAL A 33 -4.71 7.92 2.98
CA VAL A 33 -4.99 7.39 4.32
C VAL A 33 -5.26 5.91 4.17
N LEU A 34 -4.52 5.12 4.93
CA LEU A 34 -4.76 3.69 5.06
C LEU A 34 -6.14 3.48 5.69
N ASN A 35 -6.97 2.61 5.11
CA ASN A 35 -8.27 2.29 5.68
C ASN A 35 -8.09 1.34 6.88
N PRO A 36 -8.33 1.78 8.13
CA PRO A 36 -8.06 0.99 9.32
C PRO A 36 -8.90 -0.29 9.37
N ASP A 37 -10.16 -0.23 8.92
CA ASP A 37 -11.05 -1.40 8.89
C ASP A 37 -10.46 -2.51 8.02
N ARG A 38 -9.77 -2.17 6.93
CA ARG A 38 -9.12 -3.14 6.04
C ARG A 38 -7.87 -3.77 6.63
N VAL A 39 -7.14 -3.01 7.43
CA VAL A 39 -6.00 -3.56 8.18
C VAL A 39 -6.50 -4.57 9.20
N ASP A 40 -7.59 -4.24 9.91
CA ASP A 40 -8.21 -5.12 10.89
C ASP A 40 -8.85 -6.37 10.28
N GLU A 41 -9.49 -6.24 9.11
CA GLU A 41 -9.94 -7.39 8.31
C GLU A 41 -8.76 -8.31 7.95
N THR A 42 -7.63 -7.73 7.54
CA THR A 42 -6.42 -8.51 7.21
C THR A 42 -5.87 -9.24 8.44
N ARG A 43 -5.78 -8.56 9.59
CA ARG A 43 -5.37 -9.18 10.86
C ARG A 43 -6.30 -10.32 11.27
N SER A 44 -7.61 -10.10 11.12
CA SER A 44 -8.64 -11.10 11.45
C SER A 44 -8.54 -12.32 10.53
N ALA A 45 -8.32 -12.12 9.23
CA ALA A 45 -8.13 -13.19 8.26
C ALA A 45 -6.84 -14.00 8.54
N ILE A 46 -5.77 -13.35 9.00
CA ILE A 46 -4.54 -14.04 9.42
C ILE A 46 -4.84 -14.94 10.63
N ARG A 47 -5.46 -14.39 11.68
CA ARG A 47 -5.80 -15.13 12.91
C ARG A 47 -6.72 -16.32 12.67
N SER A 48 -7.64 -16.22 11.70
CA SER A 48 -8.58 -17.30 11.39
C SER A 48 -8.02 -18.35 10.42
N SER A 49 -6.96 -18.02 9.66
CA SER A 49 -6.43 -18.90 8.61
C SER A 49 -5.16 -19.64 9.04
N VAL A 50 -4.38 -19.08 9.96
CA VAL A 50 -3.05 -19.60 10.36
C VAL A 50 -3.16 -20.24 11.74
N GLU A 51 -3.04 -21.57 11.80
CA GLU A 51 -3.18 -22.34 13.04
C GLU A 51 -1.97 -22.24 13.97
N ASP A 52 -0.77 -22.07 13.39
CA ASP A 52 0.48 -21.93 14.15
C ASP A 52 0.55 -20.54 14.81
N PRO A 53 0.52 -20.44 16.15
CA PRO A 53 0.50 -19.15 16.85
C PRO A 53 1.75 -18.31 16.60
N ALA A 54 2.94 -18.92 16.55
CA ALA A 54 4.19 -18.17 16.37
C ALA A 54 4.28 -17.59 14.95
N ARG A 55 3.82 -18.34 13.96
CA ARG A 55 3.72 -17.87 12.56
C ARG A 55 2.65 -16.80 12.41
N CYS A 56 1.51 -16.94 13.07
CA CYS A 56 0.47 -15.91 13.13
C CYS A 56 1.03 -14.59 13.70
N ASP A 57 1.74 -14.64 14.83
CA ASP A 57 2.35 -13.45 15.45
C ASP A 57 3.36 -12.78 14.52
N THR A 58 4.19 -13.58 13.85
CA THR A 58 5.15 -13.08 12.84
C THR A 58 4.44 -12.33 11.72
N MET A 59 3.34 -12.90 11.19
CA MET A 59 2.58 -12.27 10.13
C MET A 59 1.87 -10.99 10.60
N LEU A 60 1.33 -10.97 11.81
CA LEU A 60 0.73 -9.77 12.39
C LEU A 60 1.77 -8.66 12.59
N ALA A 61 2.99 -9.00 12.98
CA ALA A 61 4.09 -8.04 13.08
C ALA A 61 4.42 -7.41 11.71
N ILE A 62 4.42 -8.20 10.62
CA ILE A 62 4.61 -7.69 9.26
C ILE A 62 3.49 -6.70 8.86
N VAL A 63 2.22 -7.02 9.18
CA VAL A 63 1.09 -6.10 8.92
C VAL A 63 1.23 -4.80 9.71
N ASN A 64 1.62 -4.88 10.99
CA ASN A 64 1.81 -3.70 11.83
C ASN A 64 2.96 -2.82 11.35
N ALA A 65 4.07 -3.43 10.90
CA ALA A 65 5.19 -2.69 10.31
C ALA A 65 4.77 -1.95 9.04
N MET A 66 4.04 -2.63 8.15
CA MET A 66 3.49 -2.03 6.94
C MET A 66 2.55 -0.85 7.25
N GLU A 67 1.62 -1.02 8.20
CA GLU A 67 0.72 0.07 8.63
C GLU A 67 1.49 1.27 9.17
N GLY A 68 2.50 1.03 10.02
CA GLY A 68 3.36 2.09 10.56
C GLY A 68 4.08 2.87 9.48
N GLU A 69 4.69 2.19 8.51
CA GLU A 69 5.38 2.82 7.38
C GLU A 69 4.43 3.63 6.49
N VAL A 70 3.29 3.05 6.12
CA VAL A 70 2.31 3.72 5.26
C VAL A 70 1.72 4.96 5.95
N THR A 71 1.47 4.87 7.25
CA THR A 71 0.97 5.99 8.06
C THR A 71 2.00 7.12 8.17
N ALA A 72 3.28 6.77 8.38
CA ALA A 72 4.37 7.73 8.41
C ALA A 72 4.51 8.47 7.07
N VAL A 73 4.56 7.72 5.96
CA VAL A 73 4.66 8.33 4.63
C VAL A 73 3.40 9.15 4.29
N GLY A 74 2.22 8.73 4.71
CA GLY A 74 1.00 9.51 4.52
C GLY A 74 1.04 10.88 5.19
N SER A 75 1.70 10.98 6.35
CA SER A 75 1.96 12.26 7.02
C SER A 75 2.94 13.12 6.21
N GLU A 76 4.04 12.56 5.74
CA GLU A 76 5.02 13.24 4.89
C GLU A 76 4.40 13.75 3.57
N VAL A 77 3.56 12.94 2.92
CA VAL A 77 2.82 13.29 1.71
C VAL A 77 1.84 14.44 1.96
N LYS A 78 1.15 14.43 3.10
CA LYS A 78 0.23 15.51 3.49
C LYS A 78 0.98 16.84 3.64
N GLU A 79 2.14 16.82 4.30
CA GLU A 79 3.00 17.99 4.45
C GLU A 79 3.53 18.51 3.10
N LEU A 80 3.99 17.61 2.22
CA LEU A 80 4.45 17.99 0.88
C LEU A 80 3.32 18.59 0.04
N ARG A 81 2.12 18.03 0.10
CA ARG A 81 0.94 18.62 -0.57
C ARG A 81 0.64 20.03 -0.04
N GLN A 82 0.74 20.26 1.26
CA GLN A 82 0.58 21.60 1.84
C GLN A 82 1.66 22.56 1.34
N LYS A 83 2.92 22.12 1.30
CA LYS A 83 4.04 22.91 0.73
C LYS A 83 3.81 23.26 -0.73
N ILE A 84 3.30 22.33 -1.54
CA ILE A 84 2.95 22.56 -2.95
C ILE A 84 1.82 23.60 -3.07
N VAL A 85 0.79 23.51 -2.23
CA VAL A 85 -0.30 24.49 -2.22
C VAL A 85 0.21 25.88 -1.84
N GLU A 86 1.08 25.97 -0.84
CA GLU A 86 1.67 27.24 -0.40
C GLU A 86 2.60 27.83 -1.47
N ALA A 87 3.47 27.02 -2.04
CA ALA A 87 4.34 27.35 -3.16
C ALA A 87 3.55 27.94 -4.35
N ASN A 88 2.44 27.30 -4.71
CA ASN A 88 1.57 27.78 -5.80
C ASN A 88 0.86 29.10 -5.50
N ARG A 89 0.68 29.47 -4.21
CA ARG A 89 0.09 30.75 -3.81
C ARG A 89 1.12 31.88 -3.74
N ASN A 90 2.38 31.54 -3.53
CA ASN A 90 3.46 32.50 -3.46
C ASN A 90 4.01 32.82 -4.87
N TYR A 91 3.84 34.05 -5.33
CA TYR A 91 4.30 34.53 -6.64
C TYR A 91 5.83 34.56 -6.78
N ASP A 92 6.57 34.52 -5.66
CA ASP A 92 8.04 34.48 -5.67
C ASP A 92 8.58 33.06 -5.86
N THR A 93 7.72 32.02 -5.76
CA THR A 93 8.18 30.64 -5.93
C THR A 93 8.62 30.40 -7.37
N THR A 94 9.84 29.93 -7.52
CA THR A 94 10.39 29.58 -8.83
C THR A 94 9.82 28.25 -9.32
N ARG A 95 9.76 28.09 -10.64
CA ARG A 95 9.41 26.82 -11.28
C ARG A 95 10.26 25.64 -10.76
N LYS A 96 11.55 25.86 -10.54
CA LYS A 96 12.48 24.84 -10.07
C LYS A 96 12.13 24.35 -8.66
N GLU A 97 11.75 25.25 -7.77
CA GLU A 97 11.31 24.89 -6.41
C GLU A 97 10.02 24.06 -6.44
N LEU A 98 9.07 24.44 -7.29
CA LEU A 98 7.83 23.68 -7.46
C LEU A 98 8.09 22.28 -8.05
N GLU A 99 8.96 22.18 -9.06
CA GLU A 99 9.39 20.90 -9.65
C GLU A 99 10.05 19.99 -8.60
N GLN A 100 10.88 20.56 -7.71
CA GLN A 100 11.49 19.81 -6.61
C GLN A 100 10.44 19.26 -5.64
N LEU A 101 9.44 20.06 -5.26
CA LEU A 101 8.36 19.59 -4.37
C LEU A 101 7.55 18.44 -5.00
N TYR A 102 7.29 18.48 -6.30
CA TYR A 102 6.65 17.38 -7.01
C TYR A 102 7.54 16.14 -7.10
N ALA A 103 8.85 16.31 -7.29
CA ALA A 103 9.81 15.21 -7.28
C ALA A 103 9.86 14.53 -5.89
N ASP A 104 9.93 15.33 -4.83
CA ASP A 104 9.91 14.86 -3.44
C ASP A 104 8.62 14.09 -3.14
N LEU A 105 7.47 14.62 -3.62
CA LEU A 105 6.20 13.90 -3.53
C LEU A 105 6.29 12.54 -4.22
N GLY A 106 6.80 12.50 -5.47
CA GLY A 106 6.97 11.26 -6.23
C GLY A 106 7.84 10.22 -5.51
N VAL A 107 8.92 10.63 -4.85
CA VAL A 107 9.77 9.74 -4.04
C VAL A 107 8.96 9.09 -2.91
N GLN A 108 8.09 9.85 -2.24
CA GLN A 108 7.26 9.31 -1.16
C GLN A 108 6.23 8.29 -1.66
N VAL A 109 5.65 8.53 -2.83
CA VAL A 109 4.74 7.57 -3.48
C VAL A 109 5.45 6.25 -3.76
N GLU A 110 6.65 6.33 -4.34
CA GLU A 110 7.43 5.14 -4.68
C GLU A 110 7.86 4.37 -3.43
N ARG A 111 8.15 5.08 -2.33
CA ARG A 111 8.46 4.48 -1.03
C ARG A 111 7.29 3.66 -0.50
N VAL A 112 6.05 4.17 -0.57
CA VAL A 112 4.85 3.41 -0.21
C VAL A 112 4.70 2.18 -1.10
N ALA A 113 4.78 2.36 -2.42
CA ALA A 113 4.62 1.28 -3.39
C ALA A 113 5.59 0.13 -3.10
N THR A 114 6.85 0.49 -2.86
CA THR A 114 7.92 -0.44 -2.51
C THR A 114 7.66 -1.12 -1.17
N SER A 115 7.28 -0.36 -0.13
CA SER A 115 6.97 -0.91 1.20
C SER A 115 5.83 -1.93 1.14
N VAL A 116 4.71 -1.57 0.52
CA VAL A 116 3.55 -2.47 0.38
C VAL A 116 3.94 -3.74 -0.37
N LYS A 117 4.72 -3.61 -1.45
CA LYS A 117 5.23 -4.76 -2.20
C LYS A 117 6.10 -5.67 -1.32
N VAL A 118 7.09 -5.12 -0.62
CA VAL A 118 8.00 -5.90 0.24
C VAL A 118 7.22 -6.64 1.32
N HIS A 119 6.36 -5.95 2.07
CA HIS A 119 5.57 -6.57 3.13
C HIS A 119 4.58 -7.61 2.59
N SER A 120 4.03 -7.40 1.39
CA SER A 120 3.15 -8.41 0.76
C SER A 120 3.89 -9.69 0.39
N LEU A 121 5.16 -9.60 -0.03
CA LEU A 121 6.00 -10.76 -0.33
C LEU A 121 6.40 -11.49 0.95
N GLN A 122 6.79 -10.76 2.00
CA GLN A 122 7.11 -11.33 3.31
C GLN A 122 5.90 -12.07 3.89
N LEU A 123 4.69 -11.49 3.82
CA LEU A 123 3.47 -12.19 4.22
C LEU A 123 3.24 -13.46 3.40
N ARG A 124 3.46 -13.40 2.08
CA ARG A 124 3.29 -14.55 1.20
C ARG A 124 4.25 -15.70 1.55
N GLU A 125 5.47 -15.39 1.96
CA GLU A 125 6.49 -16.39 2.37
C GLU A 125 6.10 -17.13 3.65
N GLN A 126 5.32 -16.51 4.53
CA GLN A 126 4.82 -17.15 5.76
C GLN A 126 3.58 -18.02 5.53
N CYS A 127 2.92 -17.91 4.37
CA CYS A 127 1.70 -18.64 4.07
C CYS A 127 1.92 -19.87 3.20
N THR A 128 1.17 -20.93 3.49
CA THR A 128 0.82 -21.93 2.48
C THR A 128 -0.08 -21.29 1.41
N GLU A 129 -0.21 -21.95 0.26
CA GLU A 129 -1.05 -21.44 -0.82
C GLU A 129 -2.54 -21.34 -0.42
N SER A 130 -3.05 -22.30 0.37
CA SER A 130 -4.43 -22.30 0.85
C SER A 130 -4.70 -21.20 1.87
N GLU A 131 -3.78 -20.97 2.81
CA GLU A 131 -3.83 -19.85 3.75
C GLU A 131 -3.77 -18.51 3.02
N TRP A 132 -2.85 -18.37 2.06
CA TRP A 132 -2.73 -17.15 1.27
C TRP A 132 -4.03 -16.85 0.51
N ASN A 133 -4.61 -17.85 -0.17
CA ASN A 133 -5.86 -17.69 -0.90
C ASN A 133 -7.02 -17.26 0.00
N ARG A 134 -7.12 -17.80 1.22
CA ARG A 134 -8.10 -17.36 2.22
C ARG A 134 -7.86 -15.90 2.61
N ILE A 135 -6.64 -15.54 2.99
CA ILE A 135 -6.28 -14.17 3.38
C ILE A 135 -6.52 -13.16 2.24
N VAL A 136 -6.17 -13.48 1.00
CA VAL A 136 -6.33 -12.55 -0.14
C VAL A 136 -7.72 -12.56 -0.77
N SER A 137 -8.51 -13.62 -0.61
CA SER A 137 -9.92 -13.59 -1.02
C SER A 137 -10.73 -12.60 -0.17
N HIS A 138 -10.33 -12.38 1.09
CA HIS A 138 -10.78 -11.24 1.88
C HIS A 138 -10.24 -9.91 1.32
N LYS A 139 -8.99 -9.87 0.81
CA LYS A 139 -8.42 -8.66 0.18
C LYS A 139 -9.10 -8.22 -1.11
N THR A 140 -9.70 -9.11 -1.92
CA THR A 140 -10.49 -8.67 -3.09
C THR A 140 -11.72 -7.85 -2.73
N LYS A 141 -12.18 -7.90 -1.47
CA LYS A 141 -13.19 -6.98 -0.94
C LYS A 141 -12.61 -5.75 -0.28
N ALA A 142 -11.30 -5.72 0.00
CA ALA A 142 -10.63 -4.60 0.68
C ALA A 142 -10.58 -3.30 -0.14
N PHE A 143 -10.82 -3.38 -1.46
CA PHE A 143 -10.72 -2.27 -2.39
C PHE A 143 -11.96 -2.21 -3.29
N GLU A 144 -13.10 -1.84 -2.69
CA GLU A 144 -14.23 -1.30 -3.45
C GLU A 144 -14.03 0.22 -3.58
N PHE A 145 -13.79 0.67 -4.81
CA PHE A 145 -13.75 2.09 -5.14
C PHE A 145 -15.20 2.53 -5.39
N ASN A 146 -15.80 3.21 -4.43
CA ASN A 146 -17.02 3.97 -4.68
C ASN A 146 -16.61 5.26 -5.39
N TYR A 147 -16.95 5.34 -6.68
CA TYR A 147 -16.79 6.54 -7.50
C TYR A 147 -17.87 7.57 -7.17
#